data_AF-A0A2V3A610-F1
#
_entry.id   AF-A0A2V3A610-F1
#
_cell.length_a   1.000
_cell.length_b   1.000
_cell.length_c   1.000
_cell.angle_alpha   90.00
_cell.angle_beta   90.00
_cell.angle_gamma   90.00
#
_symmetry.space_group_name_H-M   'P 1'
#
loop_
_entity.id
_entity.type
_entity.pdbx_description
1 polymer ?
#
loop_
_entity_poly.entity_id
_entity_poly.type
_entity_poly.pdbx_seq_one_letter_code
_entity_poly.pdbx_strand_id
1 'polypeptide(L)'
;MNPYYYPYYPYRVNNWGQILNLLQQSLYAEEMVCAMSSELFHIPETKDLKGNAEMHNHLVPASYHRVTAVGSAQRLVNGEQRQSIIDTMAACIINAENQDRKVRDGLITMEENAGPEYKAFINVIIKWQEQAENYLAQAKESLRTMGVSFPSAGSEQQDGEDNLY
;
A
#
# COMPACT_ATOMS: atom_id res chain seq x y z
N MET A 1 26.45 -36.78 11.02
CA MET A 1 26.28 -35.58 10.18
C MET A 1 25.09 -34.80 10.73
N ASN A 2 25.31 -33.58 11.19
CA ASN A 2 24.30 -32.75 11.85
C ASN A 2 23.58 -31.88 10.78
N PRO A 3 22.25 -31.94 10.61
CA PRO A 3 21.54 -31.34 9.48
C PRO A 3 21.27 -29.82 9.56
N TYR A 4 21.86 -29.11 10.52
CA TYR A 4 21.58 -27.68 10.74
C TYR A 4 22.68 -26.74 10.22
N TYR A 5 23.19 -26.98 9.01
CA TYR A 5 24.03 -26.00 8.32
C TYR A 5 23.12 -25.01 7.57
N TYR A 6 22.65 -23.98 8.27
CA TYR A 6 22.11 -22.81 7.60
C TYR A 6 23.27 -22.08 6.90
N PRO A 7 23.21 -21.85 5.58
CA PRO A 7 24.23 -21.09 4.89
C PRO A 7 24.25 -19.66 5.44
N TYR A 8 25.39 -19.31 6.01
CA TYR A 8 25.71 -17.96 6.48
C TYR A 8 25.74 -17.04 5.24
N TYR A 9 24.62 -16.38 4.94
CA TYR A 9 24.59 -15.37 3.90
C TYR A 9 25.44 -14.16 4.36
N PRO A 10 26.39 -13.69 3.54
CA PRO A 10 27.31 -12.63 3.92
C PRO A 10 26.50 -11.35 4.13
N TYR A 11 26.69 -10.72 5.30
CA TYR A 11 26.27 -9.37 5.70
C TYR A 11 25.58 -8.55 4.58
N ARG A 12 24.29 -8.84 4.31
CA ARG A 12 23.40 -7.84 3.73
C ARG A 12 23.30 -6.76 4.80
N VAL A 13 23.54 -5.50 4.44
CA VAL A 13 23.22 -4.39 5.32
C VAL A 13 21.71 -4.51 5.61
N ASN A 14 21.36 -5.02 6.80
CA ASN A 14 19.97 -5.27 7.18
C ASN A 14 19.33 -3.92 7.45
N ASN A 15 18.71 -3.36 6.41
CA ASN A 15 18.14 -2.03 6.45
C ASN A 15 16.63 -2.04 6.76
N TRP A 16 16.17 -3.04 7.53
CA TRP A 16 14.77 -3.21 7.89
C TRP A 16 14.18 -1.98 8.57
N GLY A 17 14.99 -1.22 9.33
CA GLY A 17 14.57 0.04 9.94
C GLY A 17 14.17 1.11 8.92
N GLN A 18 14.94 1.27 7.84
CA GLN A 18 14.57 2.19 6.75
C GLN A 18 13.34 1.69 6.00
N ILE A 19 13.23 0.39 5.72
CA ILE A 19 12.04 -0.20 5.08
C ILE A 19 10.79 0.06 5.93
N LEU A 20 10.88 -0.20 7.23
CA LEU A 20 9.79 0.07 8.17
C LEU A 20 9.39 1.55 8.14
N ASN A 21 10.35 2.47 8.20
CA ASN A 21 10.07 3.90 8.19
C ASN A 21 9.36 4.35 6.89
N LEU A 22 9.82 3.88 5.73
CA LEU A 22 9.18 4.18 4.45
C LEU A 22 7.76 3.62 4.38
N LEU A 23 7.55 2.38 4.82
CA LEU A 23 6.22 1.77 4.85
C LEU A 23 5.28 2.48 5.84
N GLN A 24 5.79 2.94 6.99
CA GLN A 24 5.01 3.74 7.93
C GLN A 24 4.62 5.10 7.35
N GLN A 25 5.52 5.77 6.63
CA GLN A 25 5.20 7.02 5.94
C GLN A 25 4.17 6.81 4.82
N SER A 26 4.28 5.71 4.08
CA SER A 26 3.28 5.31 3.09
C SER A 26 1.90 5.08 3.72
N LEU A 27 1.85 4.32 4.83
CA LEU A 27 0.62 4.05 5.56
C LEU A 27 0.01 5.33 6.13
N TYR A 28 0.80 6.19 6.76
CA TYR A 28 0.33 7.47 7.29
C TYR A 28 -0.29 8.36 6.20
N ALA A 29 0.33 8.43 5.03
CA ALA A 29 -0.24 9.16 3.91
C ALA A 29 -1.58 8.55 3.44
N GLU A 30 -1.71 7.22 3.41
CA GLU A 30 -2.97 6.55 3.11
C GLU A 30 -4.04 6.76 4.20
N GLU A 31 -3.65 6.84 5.48
CA GLU A 31 -4.56 7.21 6.58
C GLU A 31 -5.17 8.60 6.33
N MET A 32 -4.37 9.55 5.83
CA MET A 32 -4.88 10.87 5.43
C MET A 32 -5.85 10.79 4.25
N VAL A 33 -5.56 9.97 3.23
CA VAL A 33 -6.49 9.73 2.11
C VAL A 33 -7.80 9.16 2.65
N CYS A 34 -7.74 8.11 3.48
CA CYS A 34 -8.91 7.45 4.08
C CYS A 34 -9.76 8.43 4.88
N ALA A 35 -9.14 9.19 5.79
CA ALA A 35 -9.84 10.13 6.65
C ALA A 35 -10.56 11.22 5.83
N MET A 36 -9.83 11.87 4.92
CA MET A 36 -10.35 13.00 4.15
C MET A 36 -11.41 12.60 3.12
N SER A 37 -11.24 11.45 2.46
CA SER A 37 -12.24 10.94 1.51
C SER A 37 -13.50 10.40 2.21
N SER A 38 -13.35 9.76 3.37
CA SER A 38 -14.48 9.29 4.17
C SER A 38 -15.32 10.46 4.69
N GLU A 39 -14.68 11.58 5.05
CA GLU A 39 -15.38 12.81 5.47
C GLU A 39 -16.41 13.27 4.43
N LEU A 40 -16.10 13.12 3.13
CA LEU A 40 -17.01 13.53 2.06
C LEU A 40 -18.36 12.77 2.08
N PHE A 41 -18.41 11.55 2.62
CA PHE A 41 -19.70 10.86 2.82
C PHE A 41 -20.61 11.52 3.86
N HIS A 42 -20.05 12.37 4.71
CA HIS A 42 -20.76 13.03 5.82
C HIS A 42 -21.13 14.49 5.52
N ILE A 43 -20.76 14.99 4.34
CA ILE A 43 -21.11 16.34 3.88
C ILE A 43 -22.27 16.24 2.88
N PRO A 44 -23.41 16.93 3.10
CA PRO A 44 -24.60 16.78 2.25
C PRO A 44 -24.37 16.96 0.75
N GLU A 45 -23.46 17.86 0.38
CA GLU A 45 -23.13 18.23 -1.00
C GLU A 45 -22.23 17.20 -1.70
N THR A 46 -21.46 16.42 -0.95
CA THR A 46 -20.47 15.46 -1.49
C THR A 46 -20.75 14.01 -1.10
N LYS A 47 -21.80 13.74 -0.33
CA LYS A 47 -22.15 12.38 0.13
C LYS A 47 -22.33 11.36 -1.00
N ASP A 48 -22.77 11.82 -2.16
CA ASP A 48 -23.01 11.01 -3.37
C ASP A 48 -22.00 11.38 -4.49
N LEU A 49 -20.86 11.98 -4.13
CA LEU A 49 -19.86 12.41 -5.10
C LEU A 49 -19.29 11.19 -5.85
N LYS A 50 -19.46 11.21 -7.18
CA LYS A 50 -18.96 10.16 -8.07
C LYS A 50 -17.46 9.95 -7.88
N GLY A 51 -17.02 8.70 -8.02
CA GLY A 51 -15.63 8.32 -7.77
C GLY A 51 -15.34 8.02 -6.30
N ASN A 52 -16.00 8.64 -5.31
CA ASN A 52 -15.64 8.43 -3.89
C ASN A 52 -15.90 6.98 -3.44
N ALA A 53 -17.09 6.44 -3.70
CA ALA A 53 -17.43 5.06 -3.36
C ALA A 53 -16.59 4.01 -4.13
N GLU A 54 -16.36 4.26 -5.42
CA GLU A 54 -15.56 3.39 -6.29
C GLU A 54 -14.10 3.35 -5.84
N MET A 55 -13.54 4.52 -5.50
CA MET A 55 -12.20 4.65 -4.93
C MET A 55 -12.09 3.86 -3.61
N HIS A 56 -13.07 3.96 -2.72
CA HIS A 56 -13.08 3.25 -1.45
C HIS A 56 -13.08 1.71 -1.57
N ASN A 57 -13.67 1.15 -2.63
CA ASN A 57 -13.59 -0.30 -2.91
C ASN A 57 -12.15 -0.78 -3.12
N HIS A 58 -11.25 0.13 -3.51
CA HIS A 58 -9.83 -0.13 -3.70
C HIS A 58 -8.97 0.38 -2.54
N LEU A 59 -9.40 1.44 -1.86
CA LEU A 59 -8.69 2.01 -0.70
C LEU A 59 -8.66 1.04 0.49
N VAL A 60 -9.77 0.35 0.75
CA VAL A 60 -9.84 -0.66 1.83
C VAL A 60 -8.81 -1.79 1.61
N PRO A 61 -8.76 -2.49 0.46
CA PRO A 61 -7.74 -3.52 0.23
C PRO A 61 -6.31 -2.93 0.18
N ALA A 62 -6.11 -1.72 -0.36
CA ALA A 62 -4.81 -1.06 -0.34
C ALA A 62 -4.28 -0.87 1.10
N SER A 63 -5.14 -0.34 2.00
CA SER A 63 -4.81 -0.14 3.41
C SER A 63 -4.51 -1.44 4.15
N TYR A 64 -5.28 -2.50 3.91
CA TYR A 64 -5.00 -3.83 4.47
C TYR A 64 -3.60 -4.32 4.10
N HIS A 65 -3.22 -4.17 2.83
CA HIS A 65 -1.91 -4.57 2.36
C HIS A 65 -0.78 -3.71 2.94
N ARG A 66 -0.96 -2.38 3.04
CA ARG A 66 0.03 -1.51 3.70
C ARG A 66 0.23 -1.85 5.16
N VAL A 67 -0.85 -2.04 5.93
CA VAL A 67 -0.80 -2.46 7.34
C VAL A 67 -0.04 -3.78 7.48
N THR A 68 -0.32 -4.75 6.61
CA THR A 68 0.34 -6.06 6.63
C THR A 68 1.83 -5.95 6.28
N ALA A 69 2.20 -5.09 5.33
CA ALA A 69 3.59 -4.82 4.97
C ALA A 69 4.35 -4.15 6.13
N VAL A 70 3.76 -3.14 6.78
CA VAL A 70 4.32 -2.49 7.97
C VAL A 70 4.55 -3.50 9.10
N GLY A 71 3.55 -4.33 9.40
CA GLY A 71 3.66 -5.36 10.42
C GLY A 71 4.76 -6.37 10.11
N SER A 72 4.92 -6.76 8.84
CA SER A 72 5.99 -7.64 8.40
C SER A 72 7.37 -7.01 8.57
N ALA A 73 7.55 -5.75 8.18
CA ALA A 73 8.79 -5.01 8.39
C ALA A 73 9.12 -4.85 9.88
N GLN A 74 8.12 -4.56 10.72
CA GLN A 74 8.30 -4.44 12.16
C GLN A 74 8.81 -5.74 12.80
N ARG A 75 8.29 -6.89 12.36
CA ARG A 75 8.74 -8.22 12.82
C ARG A 75 10.20 -8.48 12.46
N LEU A 76 10.62 -8.08 11.25
CA LEU A 76 12.02 -8.19 10.80
C LEU A 76 12.95 -7.26 11.58
N VAL A 77 12.53 -6.02 11.87
CA VAL A 77 13.25 -5.09 12.76
C VAL A 77 13.43 -5.68 14.16
N ASN A 78 12.43 -6.39 14.66
CA ASN A 78 12.47 -7.05 15.97
C ASN A 78 13.27 -8.36 15.98
N GLY A 79 13.90 -8.73 14.86
CA GLY A 79 14.84 -9.84 14.77
C GLY A 79 14.25 -11.16 14.26
N GLU A 80 12.97 -11.22 13.85
CA GLU A 80 12.49 -12.38 13.10
C GLU A 80 13.19 -12.46 11.73
N GLN A 81 13.49 -13.67 11.25
CA GLN A 81 14.26 -13.89 10.01
C GLN A 81 13.61 -14.87 9.01
N ARG A 82 12.33 -15.21 9.21
CA ARG A 82 11.64 -16.16 8.33
C ARG A 82 11.45 -15.56 6.94
N GLN A 83 11.89 -16.27 5.90
CA GLN A 83 11.73 -15.85 4.50
C GLN A 83 10.28 -15.54 4.15
N SER A 84 9.33 -16.32 4.70
CA SER A 84 7.90 -16.08 4.50
C SER A 84 7.43 -14.68 4.93
N ILE A 85 8.09 -14.05 5.90
CA ILE A 85 7.77 -12.66 6.32
C ILE A 85 8.16 -11.67 5.21
N ILE A 86 9.33 -11.89 4.59
CA ILE A 86 9.82 -11.08 3.48
C ILE A 86 8.90 -11.27 2.26
N ASP A 87 8.52 -12.51 1.97
CA ASP A 87 7.64 -12.84 0.84
C ASP A 87 6.25 -12.21 1.02
N THR A 88 5.66 -12.31 2.23
CA THR A 88 4.39 -11.66 2.56
C THR A 88 4.48 -10.14 2.42
N MET A 89 5.53 -9.51 2.94
CA MET A 89 5.74 -8.07 2.80
C MET A 89 5.83 -7.66 1.32
N ALA A 90 6.63 -8.38 0.53
CA ALA A 90 6.81 -8.08 -0.89
C ALA A 90 5.50 -8.22 -1.68
N ALA A 91 4.72 -9.28 -1.43
CA ALA A 91 3.42 -9.48 -2.06
C ALA A 91 2.43 -8.37 -1.69
N CYS A 92 2.35 -7.98 -0.42
CA CYS A 92 1.47 -6.89 0.02
C CYS A 92 1.87 -5.54 -0.59
N ILE A 93 3.17 -5.25 -0.73
CA ILE A 93 3.63 -4.03 -1.42
C ILE A 93 3.15 -3.99 -2.87
N ILE A 94 3.20 -5.11 -3.59
CA ILE A 94 2.70 -5.18 -4.98
C ILE A 94 1.18 -5.01 -5.02
N ASN A 95 0.46 -5.69 -4.14
CA ASN A 95 -0.99 -5.61 -4.14
C ASN A 95 -1.48 -4.20 -3.77
N ALA A 96 -0.85 -3.52 -2.82
CA ALA A 96 -1.13 -2.11 -2.52
C ALA A 96 -0.88 -1.22 -3.76
N GLU A 97 0.26 -1.37 -4.44
CA GLU A 97 0.57 -0.61 -5.67
C GLU A 97 -0.45 -0.87 -6.81
N ASN A 98 -1.00 -2.08 -6.91
CA ASN A 98 -2.04 -2.39 -7.89
C ASN A 98 -3.36 -1.69 -7.54
N GLN A 99 -3.77 -1.71 -6.28
CA GLN A 99 -4.98 -1.04 -5.81
C GLN A 99 -4.85 0.49 -5.92
N ASP A 100 -3.68 1.06 -5.65
CA ASP A 100 -3.42 2.50 -5.74
C ASP A 100 -3.77 3.10 -7.11
N ARG A 101 -3.59 2.34 -8.19
CA ARG A 101 -3.97 2.79 -9.54
C ARG A 101 -5.47 3.07 -9.62
N LYS A 102 -6.27 2.18 -9.04
CA LYS A 102 -7.73 2.32 -9.02
C LYS A 102 -8.20 3.36 -8.02
N VAL A 103 -7.46 3.53 -6.92
CA VAL A 103 -7.67 4.66 -6.01
C VAL A 103 -7.50 5.98 -6.77
N ARG A 104 -6.43 6.11 -7.56
CA ARG A 104 -6.15 7.30 -8.37
C ARG A 104 -7.23 7.56 -9.43
N ASP A 105 -7.67 6.53 -10.14
CA ASP A 105 -8.77 6.63 -11.11
C ASP A 105 -10.04 7.21 -10.46
N GLY A 106 -10.38 6.74 -9.26
CA GLY A 106 -11.52 7.22 -8.50
C GLY A 106 -11.34 8.66 -7.99
N LEU A 107 -10.14 9.05 -7.55
CA LEU A 107 -9.84 10.44 -7.14
C LEU A 107 -9.92 11.43 -8.31
N ILE A 108 -9.47 11.04 -9.51
CA ILE A 108 -9.61 11.86 -10.72
C ILE A 108 -11.09 12.05 -11.06
N THR A 109 -11.85 10.95 -11.06
CA THR A 109 -13.31 10.99 -11.27
C THR A 109 -14.00 11.90 -10.25
N MET A 110 -13.57 11.82 -8.99
CA MET A 110 -14.07 12.67 -7.91
C MET A 110 -13.79 14.15 -8.15
N GLU A 111 -12.58 14.52 -8.57
CA GLU A 111 -12.21 15.90 -8.87
C GLU A 111 -13.00 16.47 -10.06
N GLU A 112 -13.18 15.67 -11.11
CA GLU A 112 -13.93 16.06 -12.31
C GLU A 112 -15.40 16.35 -12.02
N ASN A 113 -16.00 15.65 -11.04
CA ASN A 113 -17.41 15.74 -10.71
C ASN A 113 -17.71 16.63 -9.50
N ALA A 114 -16.70 17.18 -8.84
CA ALA A 114 -16.87 18.00 -7.65
C ALA A 114 -17.23 19.47 -7.97
N GLY A 115 -18.02 20.07 -7.08
CA GLY A 115 -18.26 21.52 -7.05
C GLY A 115 -16.94 22.31 -6.90
N PRO A 116 -16.84 23.53 -7.46
CA PRO A 116 -15.63 24.34 -7.39
C PRO A 116 -15.04 24.52 -5.98
N GLU A 117 -15.90 24.59 -4.97
CA GLU A 117 -15.58 24.75 -3.56
C GLU A 117 -14.85 23.53 -2.95
N TYR A 118 -15.03 22.33 -3.52
CA TYR A 118 -14.39 21.10 -3.03
C TYR A 118 -13.16 20.68 -3.82
N LYS A 119 -12.93 21.25 -5.02
CA LYS A 119 -11.78 20.88 -5.86
C LYS A 119 -10.45 21.06 -5.16
N ALA A 120 -10.29 22.14 -4.39
CA ALA A 120 -9.06 22.36 -3.62
C ALA A 120 -8.83 21.26 -2.58
N PHE A 121 -9.89 20.84 -1.88
CA PHE A 121 -9.82 19.76 -0.88
C PHE A 121 -9.47 18.42 -1.53
N ILE A 122 -10.12 18.06 -2.64
CA ILE A 122 -9.85 16.83 -3.38
C ILE A 122 -8.41 16.80 -3.90
N ASN A 123 -7.89 17.93 -4.39
CA ASN A 123 -6.49 18.04 -4.78
C ASN A 123 -5.51 17.81 -3.62
N VAL A 124 -5.91 18.10 -2.37
CA VAL A 124 -5.10 17.73 -1.19
C VAL A 124 -5.12 16.20 -0.99
N ILE A 125 -6.26 15.55 -1.17
CA ILE A 125 -6.38 14.08 -1.11
C ILE A 125 -5.48 13.42 -2.17
N ILE A 126 -5.50 13.94 -3.41
CA ILE A 126 -4.65 13.45 -4.50
C ILE A 126 -3.16 13.55 -4.12
N LYS A 127 -2.71 14.67 -3.54
CA LYS A 127 -1.33 14.82 -3.08
C LYS A 127 -0.95 13.88 -1.94
N TRP A 128 -1.90 13.49 -1.09
CA TRP A 128 -1.67 12.46 -0.08
C TRP A 128 -1.53 11.08 -0.73
N GLN A 129 -2.36 10.75 -1.72
CA GLN A 129 -2.24 9.51 -2.48
C GLN A 129 -0.88 9.42 -3.19
N GLU A 130 -0.43 10.49 -3.84
CA GLU A 130 0.89 10.54 -4.48
C GLU A 130 2.03 10.30 -3.47
N GLN A 131 1.92 10.86 -2.25
CA GLN A 131 2.89 10.60 -1.19
C GLN A 131 2.86 9.14 -0.73
N ALA A 132 1.66 8.56 -0.54
CA ALA A 132 1.50 7.16 -0.15
C ALA A 132 2.18 6.22 -1.16
N GLU A 133 1.94 6.44 -2.45
CA GLU A 133 2.56 5.68 -3.54
C GLU A 133 4.07 5.89 -3.61
N ASN A 134 4.56 7.13 -3.48
CA ASN A 134 5.98 7.45 -3.57
C ASN A 134 6.78 6.75 -2.46
N TYR A 135 6.29 6.76 -1.22
CA TYR A 135 6.93 6.06 -0.11
C TYR A 135 6.88 4.53 -0.28
N LEU A 136 5.79 3.99 -0.81
CA LEU A 136 5.66 2.56 -1.11
C LEU A 136 6.69 2.14 -2.18
N ALA A 137 6.83 2.93 -3.25
CA ALA A 137 7.79 2.70 -4.32
C ALA A 137 9.23 2.77 -3.80
N GLN A 138 9.55 3.72 -2.92
CA GLN A 138 10.87 3.80 -2.28
C GLN A 138 11.15 2.59 -1.37
N ALA A 139 10.16 2.09 -0.62
CA ALA A 139 10.30 0.89 0.18
C ALA A 139 10.57 -0.33 -0.71
N LYS A 140 9.82 -0.47 -1.80
CA LYS A 140 9.99 -1.53 -2.81
C LYS A 140 11.38 -1.51 -3.43
N GLU A 141 11.87 -0.33 -3.83
CA GLU A 141 13.21 -0.20 -4.41
C GLU A 141 14.30 -0.51 -3.37
N SER A 142 14.14 -0.02 -2.14
CA SER A 142 15.07 -0.35 -1.04
C SER A 142 15.12 -1.86 -0.79
N LEU A 143 13.99 -2.57 -0.84
CA LEU A 143 13.94 -4.04 -0.76
C LEU A 143 14.67 -4.72 -1.91
N ARG A 144 14.58 -4.19 -3.15
CA ARG A 144 15.35 -4.70 -4.30
C ARG A 144 16.85 -4.55 -4.08
N THR A 145 17.31 -3.41 -3.56
CA THR A 145 18.73 -3.24 -3.23
C THR A 145 19.21 -4.18 -2.12
N MET A 146 18.30 -4.57 -1.23
CA MET A 146 18.52 -5.64 -0.24
C MET A 146 18.45 -7.04 -0.84
N GLY A 147 18.26 -7.20 -2.16
CA GLY A 147 18.21 -8.47 -2.86
C GLY A 147 16.92 -9.27 -2.65
N VAL A 148 15.81 -8.59 -2.37
CA VAL A 148 14.46 -9.17 -2.38
C VAL A 148 13.94 -9.14 -3.81
N SER A 149 13.50 -10.29 -4.31
CA SER A 149 12.82 -10.40 -5.60
C SER A 149 11.34 -10.10 -5.44
N PHE A 150 10.80 -9.30 -6.34
CA PHE A 150 9.36 -9.11 -6.47
C PHE A 150 8.85 -9.96 -7.63
N PRO A 151 7.66 -10.59 -7.50
CA PRO A 151 7.00 -11.21 -8.64
C PRO A 151 6.86 -10.17 -9.76
N SER A 152 7.07 -10.56 -11.02
CA SER A 152 6.74 -9.72 -12.16
C SER A 152 5.24 -9.41 -12.12
N ALA A 153 4.88 -8.13 -12.32
CA ALA A 153 3.49 -7.72 -12.47
C ALA A 153 2.87 -8.50 -13.64
N GLY A 154 2.04 -9.50 -13.34
CA GLY A 154 1.53 -10.45 -14.33
C GLY A 154 1.10 -11.81 -13.79
N SER A 155 1.28 -12.11 -12.50
CA SER A 155 0.65 -13.26 -11.84
C SER A 155 -0.53 -12.85 -10.97
N GLU A 156 -1.34 -11.90 -11.42
CA GLU A 156 -2.73 -11.85 -10.95
C GLU A 156 -3.40 -13.11 -11.49
N GLN A 157 -3.84 -13.97 -10.57
CA GLN A 157 -4.89 -14.93 -10.84
C GLN A 157 -6.04 -14.17 -11.48
N GLN A 158 -6.17 -14.30 -12.80
CA GLN A 158 -7.47 -14.22 -13.43
C GLN A 158 -8.35 -15.32 -12.83
N ASP A 159 -9.58 -14.93 -12.58
CA ASP A 159 -10.76 -15.73 -12.25
C ASP A 159 -10.93 -16.19 -10.80
N GLY A 160 -11.87 -15.51 -10.16
CA GLY A 160 -12.42 -15.86 -8.86
C GLY A 160 -13.58 -14.95 -8.44
N GLU A 161 -14.47 -14.58 -9.37
CA GLU A 161 -15.87 -14.39 -8.97
C GLU A 161 -16.34 -15.75 -8.45
N ASP A 162 -16.29 -15.96 -7.14
CA ASP A 162 -17.22 -16.84 -6.43
C ASP A 162 -17.02 -16.76 -4.90
N ASN A 163 -18.06 -16.20 -4.27
CA ASN A 163 -18.66 -16.62 -2.99
C ASN A 163 -17.83 -16.69 -1.69
N LEU A 164 -18.34 -15.93 -0.71
CA LEU A 164 -18.56 -16.28 0.71
C LEU A 164 -17.40 -16.96 1.45
N TYR A 165 -16.81 -16.26 2.43
CA TYR A 165 -17.06 -16.42 3.87
C TYR A 165 -16.40 -15.27 4.65
#